data_AF-A0A8T3LI39-F1
#
_entry.id   AF-A0A8T3LI39-F1
#
_cell.length_a   1.000
_cell.length_b   1.000
_cell.length_c   1.000
_cell.angle_alpha   90.00
_cell.angle_beta   90.00
_cell.angle_gamma   90.00
#
_symmetry.space_group_name_H-M   'P 1'
#
loop_
_entity.id
_entity.type
_entity.pdbx_description
1 polymer ?
#
loop_
_entity_poly.entity_id
_entity_poly.type
_entity_poly.pdbx_seq_one_letter_code
_entity_poly.pdbx_strand_id
1 'polypeptide(L)'
;MKKFLLLLLCAGCGAVLAAEDDITFHGTLMSPPACSISGGQTIEVQFRDLIIDSIDGNYGRQKVDYELSCDSDVRDPEWNMT
;
A
#
# COMPACT_ATOMS: atom_id res chain seq x y z
N MET A 1 64.87 18.70 3.37
CA MET A 1 63.66 19.31 3.98
C MET A 1 62.47 19.46 3.02
N LYS A 2 62.65 19.85 1.75
CA LYS A 2 61.53 20.18 0.83
C LYS A 2 60.84 18.97 0.17
N LYS A 3 61.55 17.84 0.01
CA LYS A 3 61.01 16.57 -0.54
C LYS A 3 60.11 15.83 0.46
N PHE A 4 60.39 15.99 1.75
CA PHE A 4 59.59 15.40 2.83
C PHE A 4 58.22 16.07 2.96
N LEU A 5 58.14 17.38 2.72
CA LEU A 5 56.89 18.14 2.76
C LEU A 5 55.90 17.69 1.68
N LEU A 6 56.41 17.29 0.50
CA LEU A 6 55.59 16.82 -0.63
C LEU A 6 54.99 15.43 -0.37
N LEU A 7 55.76 14.54 0.26
CA LEU A 7 55.30 13.20 0.68
C LEU A 7 54.25 13.25 1.78
N LEU A 8 54.33 14.25 2.67
CA LEU A 8 53.36 14.46 3.75
C LEU A 8 52.02 15.01 3.21
N LEU A 9 52.04 15.78 2.11
CA LEU A 9 50.83 16.36 1.51
C LEU A 9 50.02 15.33 0.70
N CYS A 10 50.68 14.36 0.05
CA CYS A 10 49.99 13.26 -0.66
C CYS A 10 49.39 12.20 0.27
N ALA A 11 49.85 12.11 1.52
CA ALA A 11 49.28 11.19 2.51
C ALA A 11 47.93 11.68 3.09
N GLY A 12 47.56 12.94 2.84
CA GLY A 12 46.32 13.54 3.35
C GLY A 12 45.05 13.30 2.51
N CYS A 13 45.18 12.69 1.32
CA CYS A 13 44.02 12.36 0.46
C CYS A 13 43.56 10.89 0.61
N GLY A 14 43.93 10.23 1.71
CA GLY A 14 43.58 8.84 1.97
C GLY A 14 42.16 8.67 2.51
N ALA A 15 41.28 8.18 1.64
CA ALA A 15 39.99 7.54 1.90
C ALA A 15 38.84 8.44 2.44
N VAL A 16 38.00 8.91 1.52
CA VAL A 16 36.56 9.02 1.83
C VAL A 16 36.05 7.59 1.97
N LEU A 17 36.00 7.10 3.20
CA LEU A 17 35.23 5.89 3.51
C LEU A 17 33.77 6.33 3.44
N ALA A 18 33.11 6.07 2.31
CA ALA A 18 31.66 6.00 2.32
C ALA A 18 31.34 4.81 3.23
N ALA A 19 30.90 5.08 4.46
CA ALA A 19 30.26 4.05 5.24
C ALA A 19 29.06 3.60 4.42
N GLU A 20 29.06 2.33 4.03
CA GLU A 20 27.86 1.66 3.55
C GLU A 20 26.99 1.55 4.80
N ASP A 21 26.18 2.58 5.06
CA ASP A 21 25.28 2.56 6.20
C ASP A 21 24.29 1.42 5.96
N ASP A 22 24.47 0.30 6.67
CA ASP A 22 23.56 -0.83 6.65
C ASP A 22 22.23 -0.38 7.27
N ILE A 23 21.26 -0.02 6.42
CA ILE A 23 19.92 0.35 6.87
C ILE A 23 19.16 -0.94 7.17
N THR A 24 18.93 -1.20 8.45
CA THR A 24 18.09 -2.31 8.90
C THR A 24 16.69 -1.80 9.19
N PHE A 25 15.71 -2.31 8.45
CA PHE A 25 14.29 -2.07 8.72
C PHE A 25 13.74 -3.14 9.66
N HIS A 26 13.04 -2.69 10.69
CA HIS A 26 12.23 -3.53 11.56
C HIS A 26 10.78 -3.06 11.48
N GLY A 27 9.85 -4.01 11.55
CA GLY A 27 8.43 -3.71 11.56
C GLY A 27 7.61 -4.97 11.76
N THR A 28 6.32 -4.77 11.98
CA THR A 28 5.35 -5.86 12.13
C THR A 28 4.42 -5.83 10.93
N LEU A 29 4.24 -6.98 10.28
CA LEU A 29 3.23 -7.12 9.23
C LEU A 29 1.86 -7.29 9.88
N MET A 30 0.99 -6.31 9.72
CA MET A 30 -0.40 -6.39 10.19
C MET A 30 -1.32 -6.78 9.03
N SER A 31 -2.14 -7.82 9.22
CA SER A 31 -3.18 -8.16 8.27
C SER A 31 -4.35 -7.18 8.39
N PRO A 32 -4.97 -6.76 7.26
CA PRO A 32 -6.18 -5.96 7.33
C PRO A 32 -7.31 -6.75 8.03
N PRO A 33 -8.30 -6.04 8.62
CA PRO A 33 -9.44 -6.70 9.24
C PRO A 33 -10.22 -7.52 8.21
N ALA A 34 -10.81 -8.62 8.67
CA ALA A 34 -11.74 -9.37 7.85
C ALA A 34 -12.99 -8.50 7.63
N CYS A 35 -13.40 -8.34 6.36
CA CYS A 35 -14.61 -7.64 5.99
C CYS A 35 -15.58 -8.58 5.28
N SER A 36 -16.87 -8.38 5.52
CA SER A 36 -17.98 -9.06 4.87
C SER A 36 -18.88 -8.04 4.17
N ILE A 37 -19.34 -8.41 2.98
CA ILE A 37 -20.35 -7.64 2.23
C ILE A 37 -21.71 -8.23 2.59
N SER A 38 -22.62 -7.38 3.07
CA SER A 38 -23.98 -7.73 3.48
C SER A 38 -24.04 -8.93 4.45
N GLY A 39 -23.04 -9.03 5.35
CA GLY A 39 -22.90 -10.15 6.29
C GLY A 39 -22.62 -11.49 5.62
N GLY A 40 -22.07 -11.49 4.39
CA GLY A 40 -21.83 -12.70 3.59
C GLY A 40 -23.07 -13.29 2.94
N GLN A 41 -24.21 -12.59 3.00
CA GLN A 41 -25.47 -13.05 2.43
C GLN A 41 -25.54 -12.76 0.93
N THR A 42 -26.34 -13.56 0.20
CA THR A 42 -26.63 -13.32 -1.21
C THR A 42 -27.40 -12.01 -1.38
N ILE A 43 -26.90 -11.12 -2.23
CA ILE A 43 -27.63 -9.93 -2.66
C ILE A 43 -28.44 -10.29 -3.90
N GLU A 44 -29.75 -10.37 -3.75
CA GLU A 44 -30.66 -10.63 -4.86
C GLU A 44 -30.99 -9.33 -5.60
N VAL A 45 -30.75 -9.31 -6.91
CA VAL A 45 -31.01 -8.16 -7.77
C VAL A 45 -32.02 -8.56 -8.83
N GLN A 46 -33.21 -8.01 -8.75
CA GLN A 46 -34.28 -8.31 -9.70
C GLN A 46 -34.17 -7.39 -10.92
N PHE A 47 -33.92 -8.00 -12.06
CA PHE A 47 -34.08 -7.35 -13.35
C PHE A 47 -35.54 -7.52 -13.76
N ARG A 48 -36.21 -6.41 -14.10
CA ARG A 48 -37.54 -6.45 -14.72
C ARG A 48 -37.41 -6.86 -16.20
N ASP A 49 -38.48 -6.72 -16.97
CA ASP A 49 -38.46 -6.96 -18.40
C ASP A 49 -37.38 -6.12 -19.09
N LEU A 50 -36.45 -6.82 -19.76
CA LEU A 50 -35.38 -6.22 -20.55
C LEU A 50 -35.65 -6.46 -22.03
N ILE A 51 -35.36 -5.44 -22.83
CA ILE A 51 -35.33 -5.57 -24.29
C ILE A 51 -33.91 -6.05 -24.66
N ILE A 52 -33.80 -7.31 -25.09
CA ILE A 52 -32.51 -7.96 -25.37
C ILE A 52 -31.70 -7.17 -26.41
N ASP A 53 -32.37 -6.68 -27.45
CA ASP A 53 -31.73 -5.93 -28.54
C ASP A 53 -31.19 -4.55 -28.11
N SER A 54 -31.57 -4.07 -26.92
CA SER A 54 -31.12 -2.79 -26.36
C SER A 54 -29.95 -2.93 -25.39
N ILE A 55 -29.43 -4.13 -25.14
CA ILE A 55 -28.31 -4.35 -24.21
C ILE A 55 -27.00 -3.86 -24.83
N ASP A 56 -26.50 -2.74 -24.32
CA ASP A 56 -25.31 -2.04 -24.82
C ASP A 56 -24.18 -1.92 -23.77
N GLY A 57 -24.34 -2.58 -22.61
CA GLY A 57 -23.43 -2.47 -21.46
C GLY A 57 -23.80 -1.38 -20.46
N ASN A 58 -24.80 -0.54 -20.78
CA ASN A 58 -25.36 0.48 -19.89
C ASN A 58 -26.85 0.25 -19.61
N TYR A 59 -27.67 -0.05 -20.62
CA TYR A 59 -29.07 -0.40 -20.46
C TYR A 59 -29.25 -1.64 -19.58
N GLY A 60 -30.20 -1.57 -18.64
CA GLY A 60 -30.51 -2.66 -17.71
C GLY A 60 -29.65 -2.73 -16.45
N ARG A 61 -28.57 -1.94 -16.33
CA ARG A 61 -27.74 -1.89 -15.10
C ARG A 61 -28.60 -1.55 -13.89
N GLN A 62 -28.47 -2.36 -12.84
CA GLN A 62 -29.09 -2.10 -11.55
C GLN A 62 -28.05 -1.54 -10.59
N LYS A 63 -28.46 -0.56 -9.78
CA LYS A 63 -27.67 -0.18 -8.61
C LYS A 63 -27.79 -1.32 -7.60
N VAL A 64 -26.65 -1.81 -7.13
CA VAL A 64 -26.59 -2.87 -6.11
C VAL A 64 -26.21 -2.21 -4.80
N ASP A 65 -27.17 -2.06 -3.91
CA ASP A 65 -26.91 -1.57 -2.57
C ASP A 65 -26.36 -2.72 -1.72
N TYR A 66 -25.30 -2.43 -0.97
CA TYR A 66 -24.65 -3.40 -0.09
C TYR A 66 -24.18 -2.71 1.19
N GLU A 67 -24.07 -3.48 2.26
CA GLU A 67 -23.48 -3.03 3.51
C GLU A 67 -22.07 -3.61 3.64
N LEU A 68 -21.09 -2.83 4.08
CA LEU A 68 -19.75 -3.32 4.36
C LEU A 68 -19.57 -3.38 5.88
N SER A 69 -19.41 -4.58 6.42
CA SER A 69 -19.10 -4.80 7.84
C SER A 69 -17.70 -5.38 7.95
N CYS A 70 -16.83 -4.73 8.72
CA CYS A 70 -15.49 -5.23 9.01
C CYS A 70 -15.42 -5.58 10.49
N ASP A 71 -14.93 -6.77 10.80
CA ASP A 71 -14.67 -7.19 12.19
C ASP A 71 -13.56 -6.27 12.72
N SER A 72 -13.95 -5.29 13.53
CA SER A 72 -12.99 -4.45 14.21
C SER A 72 -12.50 -5.19 15.44
N ASP A 73 -11.19 -5.29 15.59
CA ASP A 73 -10.60 -5.15 16.92
C ASP A 73 -9.31 -4.30 16.92
N VAL A 74 -8.63 -4.13 15.77
CA VAL A 74 -7.49 -3.20 15.67
C VAL A 74 -7.48 -2.50 14.31
N ARG A 75 -7.97 -1.26 14.27
CA ARG A 75 -7.39 -0.27 13.35
C ARG A 75 -6.22 0.31 14.10
N ASP A 76 -5.01 -0.02 13.69
CA ASP A 76 -3.82 0.58 14.28
C ASP A 76 -3.95 2.11 14.16
N PRO A 77 -3.89 2.88 15.27
CA PRO A 77 -4.03 4.33 15.22
C PRO A 77 -2.94 5.02 14.37
N GLU A 78 -1.83 4.34 14.06
CA GLU A 78 -0.81 4.79 13.11
C GLU A 78 -1.25 4.76 11.64
N TRP A 79 -2.33 4.03 11.31
CA TRP A 79 -2.97 4.07 9.98
C TRP A 79 -3.93 5.25 9.79
N ASN A 80 -3.95 6.21 10.73
CA ASN A 80 -4.63 7.48 10.51
C ASN A 80 -3.80 8.34 9.55
N MET A 81 -4.04 8.17 8.25
CA MET A 81 -3.43 8.99 7.22
C MET A 81 -3.89 10.44 7.43
N THR A 82 -3.03 11.23 8.07
CA THR A 82 -3.19 12.69 8.25
C THR A 82 -2.50 13.40 7.09
#